data_AF-A0A833RYR5-F1
#
_entry.id   AF-A0A833RYR5-F1
#
_cell.length_a   1.000
_cell.length_b   1.000
_cell.length_c   1.000
_cell.angle_alpha   90.00
_cell.angle_beta   90.00
_cell.angle_gamma   90.00
#
_symmetry.space_group_name_H-M   'P 1'
#
loop_
_entity.id
_entity.type
_entity.pdbx_description
1 polymer ?
#
loop_
_entity_poly.entity_id
_entity_poly.type
_entity_poly.pdbx_seq_one_letter_code
_entity_poly.pdbx_strand_id
1 'polypeptide(L)'
;MHNLSTIMFNEFDAKYSQSIPEYINATNDCHTNPIHAPEETEKAQLVNVVVPVRMKLAKDLIYWQGLPSLVSSDEDIRHFAFYILFKCLSRDSHKLDMYTKILACRSSDEC
;
A
#
# COMPACT_ATOMS: atom_id res chain seq x y z
N MET A 1 -4.79 10.53 -6.02
CA MET A 1 -3.93 9.35 -6.28
C MET A 1 -4.68 8.04 -6.04
N HIS A 2 -5.37 7.88 -4.90
CA HIS A 2 -6.10 6.65 -4.58
C HIS A 2 -7.06 6.14 -5.68
N ASN A 3 -7.89 7.03 -6.25
CA ASN A 3 -8.84 6.63 -7.31
C ASN A 3 -8.13 5.95 -8.51
N LEU A 4 -7.05 6.55 -9.00
CA LEU A 4 -6.30 6.01 -10.13
C LEU A 4 -5.66 4.65 -9.82
N SER A 5 -5.07 4.48 -8.63
CA SER A 5 -4.50 3.19 -8.22
C SER A 5 -5.55 2.10 -8.05
N THR A 6 -6.76 2.45 -7.62
CA THR A 6 -7.89 1.51 -7.53
C THR A 6 -8.37 1.09 -8.91
N ILE A 7 -8.47 2.03 -9.85
CA ILE A 7 -8.80 1.72 -11.26
C ILE A 7 -7.74 0.79 -11.86
N MET A 8 -6.45 1.11 -11.71
CA MET A 8 -5.37 0.27 -12.21
C MET A 8 -5.42 -1.16 -11.64
N PHE A 9 -5.65 -1.30 -10.34
CA PHE A 9 -5.77 -2.60 -9.70
C PHE A 9 -6.97 -3.39 -10.25
N ASN A 10 -8.15 -2.78 -10.30
CA ASN A 10 -9.38 -3.44 -10.74
C ASN A 10 -9.30 -3.87 -12.21
N GLU A 11 -8.75 -3.04 -13.09
CA GLU A 11 -8.58 -3.37 -14.50
C GLU A 11 -7.60 -4.52 -14.70
N PHE A 12 -6.50 -4.56 -13.93
CA PHE A 12 -5.56 -5.65 -13.96
C PHE A 12 -6.16 -6.95 -13.42
N ASP A 13 -6.81 -6.89 -12.26
CA ASP A 13 -7.44 -8.05 -11.61
C ASP A 13 -8.51 -8.69 -12.50
N ALA A 14 -9.37 -7.86 -13.11
CA ALA A 14 -10.41 -8.31 -14.03
C ALA A 14 -9.87 -9.04 -15.25
N LYS A 15 -8.67 -8.67 -15.72
CA LYS A 15 -8.07 -9.25 -16.92
C LYS A 15 -7.20 -10.47 -16.64
N TYR A 16 -6.53 -10.52 -15.48
CA TYR A 16 -5.45 -11.48 -15.23
C TYR A 16 -5.64 -12.37 -14.00
N SER A 17 -6.58 -12.08 -13.08
CA SER A 17 -6.56 -12.69 -11.73
C SER A 17 -7.88 -13.31 -11.23
N GLN A 18 -9.04 -13.01 -11.83
CA GLN A 18 -10.37 -13.38 -11.30
C GLN A 18 -10.64 -14.89 -11.08
N SER A 19 -9.76 -15.79 -11.48
CA SER A 19 -9.93 -17.25 -11.40
C SER A 19 -8.73 -18.00 -10.79
N ILE A 20 -7.73 -17.30 -10.24
CA ILE A 20 -6.49 -17.94 -9.76
C ILE A 20 -6.39 -17.89 -8.22
N PRO A 21 -6.38 -19.05 -7.51
CA PRO A 21 -6.34 -19.10 -6.04
C PRO A 21 -5.14 -18.41 -5.39
N GLU A 22 -3.97 -18.40 -6.04
CA GLU A 22 -2.76 -17.75 -5.48
C GLU A 22 -2.95 -16.25 -5.22
N TYR A 23 -3.88 -15.59 -5.93
CA TYR A 23 -4.11 -14.15 -5.87
C TYR A 23 -4.98 -13.72 -4.67
N ILE A 24 -5.68 -14.67 -4.03
CA ILE A 24 -6.65 -14.39 -2.96
C ILE A 24 -5.95 -13.90 -1.67
N ASN A 25 -4.73 -14.38 -1.37
CA ASN A 25 -4.03 -14.13 -0.09
C ASN A 25 -2.93 -13.04 -0.13
N ALA A 26 -2.76 -12.36 -1.25
CA ALA A 26 -1.75 -11.34 -1.52
C ALA A 26 -1.69 -10.11 -0.57
N THR A 27 -2.71 -9.90 0.26
CA THR A 27 -2.79 -8.70 1.14
C THR A 27 -1.65 -8.66 2.16
N ASN A 28 -1.06 -9.82 2.48
CA ASN A 28 0.06 -9.95 3.42
C ASN A 28 1.44 -9.72 2.79
N ASP A 29 1.54 -9.46 1.48
CA ASP A 29 2.81 -9.38 0.76
C ASP A 29 3.32 -7.95 0.53
N CYS A 30 2.63 -6.95 1.09
CA CYS A 30 3.05 -5.56 0.95
C CYS A 30 4.25 -5.24 1.83
N HIS A 31 5.30 -4.69 1.23
CA HIS A 31 6.51 -4.25 1.97
C HIS A 31 6.23 -3.25 3.10
N THR A 32 5.10 -2.53 3.05
CA THR A 32 4.65 -1.58 4.07
C THR A 32 3.90 -2.22 5.24
N ASN A 33 3.63 -3.54 5.22
CA ASN A 33 2.95 -4.24 6.31
C ASN A 33 3.61 -4.07 7.69
N PRO A 34 4.95 -4.08 7.83
CA PRO A 34 5.59 -3.83 9.12
C PRO A 34 5.37 -2.42 9.67
N ILE A 35 4.87 -1.49 8.85
CA ILE A 35 4.52 -0.13 9.27
C ILE A 35 3.13 -0.18 9.91
N HIS A 36 3.10 -0.25 11.24
CA HIS A 36 1.91 0.08 12.01
C HIS A 36 1.60 1.57 11.83
N ALA A 37 0.77 1.87 10.83
CA ALA A 37 0.15 3.18 10.70
C ALA A 37 -1.03 3.22 11.69
N PRO A 38 -1.20 4.28 12.49
CA PRO A 38 -2.25 4.34 13.50
C PRO A 38 -3.63 4.19 12.83
N GLU A 39 -4.34 3.11 13.16
CA GLU A 39 -5.73 2.90 12.74
C GLU A 39 -6.63 3.83 13.57
N GLU A 40 -6.99 4.96 12.94
CA GLU A 40 -8.09 5.90 13.23
C GLU A 40 -8.38 6.41 14.65
N THR A 41 -7.78 5.90 15.73
CA THR A 41 -8.28 6.17 17.10
C THR A 41 -7.21 6.52 18.14
N GLU A 42 -5.95 6.18 17.93
CA GLU A 42 -4.89 6.52 18.91
C GLU A 42 -4.17 7.82 18.54
N LYS A 43 -4.72 8.94 19.04
CA LYS A 43 -4.04 10.12 19.62
C LYS A 43 -2.72 10.65 19.00
N ALA A 44 -2.41 10.38 17.74
CA ALA A 44 -1.17 10.85 17.16
C ALA A 44 -1.41 12.17 16.42
N GLN A 45 -0.85 13.26 16.94
CA GLN A 45 -0.48 14.40 16.10
C GLN A 45 0.48 13.85 15.03
N LEU A 46 0.09 13.86 13.76
CA LEU A 46 0.82 13.16 12.69
C LEU A 46 2.28 13.65 12.54
N VAL A 47 2.59 14.88 12.97
CA VAL A 47 3.97 15.39 13.06
C VAL A 47 4.84 14.48 13.94
N ASN A 48 4.26 13.93 15.01
CA ASN A 48 4.92 12.96 15.89
C ASN A 48 4.98 11.54 15.30
N VAL A 49 4.38 11.29 14.12
CA VAL A 49 4.35 9.97 13.46
C VAL A 49 5.32 9.90 12.29
N VAL A 50 5.50 10.98 11.53
CA VAL A 50 6.35 10.98 10.33
C VAL A 50 7.81 10.65 10.67
N VAL A 51 8.35 11.25 11.74
CA VAL A 51 9.74 11.00 12.17
C VAL A 51 9.94 9.56 12.65
N PRO A 52 9.10 9.00 13.54
CA PRO A 52 9.16 7.58 13.90
C PRO A 52 8.99 6.62 12.73
N VAL A 53 8.06 6.90 11.80
CA VAL A 53 7.87 6.05 10.60
C VAL A 53 9.12 6.06 9.74
N ARG A 54 9.74 7.23 9.50
CA ARG A 54 11.01 7.32 8.75
C ARG A 54 12.15 6.57 9.45
N MET A 55 12.29 6.74 10.76
CA MET A 55 13.27 6.00 11.57
C MET A 55 13.04 4.49 11.46
N LYS A 56 11.79 4.02 11.55
CA LYS A 56 11.43 2.61 11.44
C LYS A 56 11.73 2.04 10.07
N LEU A 57 11.37 2.75 9.00
CA LEU A 57 11.72 2.38 7.62
C LEU A 57 13.23 2.18 7.44
N ALA A 58 14.04 3.10 7.97
CA ALA A 58 15.50 3.04 7.88
C ALA A 58 16.10 1.94 8.76
N LYS A 59 15.63 1.82 10.01
CA LYS A 59 16.13 0.86 11.00
C LYS A 59 15.80 -0.58 10.64
N ASP A 60 14.55 -0.84 10.29
CA ASP A 60 14.05 -2.18 9.98
C ASP A 60 14.33 -2.55 8.51
N LEU A 61 15.02 -1.67 7.77
CA LEU A 61 15.37 -1.84 6.36
C LEU A 61 14.14 -2.25 5.55
N ILE A 62 13.06 -1.47 5.68
CA ILE A 62 11.83 -1.69 4.92
C ILE A 62 12.02 -1.02 3.56
N TYR A 63 12.49 -1.78 2.59
CA TYR A 63 12.60 -1.37 1.19
C TYR A 63 11.85 -2.35 0.29
N TRP A 64 11.43 -1.86 -0.87
CA TRP A 64 10.79 -2.72 -1.86
C TRP A 64 11.84 -3.56 -2.59
N GLN A 65 11.66 -4.88 -2.61
CA GLN A 65 12.58 -5.85 -3.22
C GLN A 65 11.98 -6.64 -4.39
N GLY A 66 10.79 -6.26 -4.87
CA GLY A 66 10.05 -7.04 -5.86
C GLY A 66 10.56 -6.92 -7.31
N LEU A 67 11.66 -6.18 -7.57
CA LEU A 67 12.13 -5.91 -8.93
C LEU A 67 12.45 -7.20 -9.72
N PRO A 68 13.18 -8.19 -9.16
CA PRO A 68 13.49 -9.41 -9.89
C PRO A 68 12.22 -10.14 -10.36
N SER A 69 11.15 -10.15 -9.56
CA SER A 69 9.89 -10.79 -9.91
C SER A 69 9.14 -10.04 -11.01
N LEU A 70 9.20 -8.70 -11.04
CA LEU A 70 8.58 -7.90 -12.10
C LEU A 70 9.24 -8.09 -13.48
N VAL A 71 10.55 -8.35 -13.51
CA VAL A 71 11.31 -8.55 -14.76
C VAL A 71 11.53 -10.03 -15.10
N SER A 72 10.87 -10.93 -14.38
CA SER A 72 10.95 -12.38 -14.63
C SER A 72 10.50 -12.72 -16.04
N SER A 73 11.20 -13.65 -16.69
CA SER A 73 10.76 -14.24 -17.96
C SER A 73 9.54 -15.14 -17.77
N ASP A 74 9.37 -15.71 -16.58
CA ASP A 74 8.20 -16.49 -16.19
C ASP A 74 6.98 -15.56 -16.08
N GLU A 75 5.95 -15.87 -16.88
CA GLU A 75 4.75 -15.06 -16.99
C GLU A 75 3.90 -15.08 -15.73
N ASP A 76 3.80 -16.22 -15.05
CA ASP A 76 2.99 -16.37 -13.84
C ASP A 76 3.63 -15.60 -12.68
N ILE A 77 4.95 -15.73 -12.51
CA ILE A 77 5.72 -14.95 -11.52
C ILE A 77 5.55 -13.46 -11.77
N ARG A 78 5.64 -13.03 -13.03
CA ARG A 78 5.55 -11.62 -13.40
C ARG A 78 4.15 -11.06 -13.15
N HIS A 79 3.09 -11.77 -13.56
CA HIS A 79 1.71 -11.34 -13.31
C HIS A 79 1.39 -11.27 -11.82
N PHE A 80 1.84 -12.27 -11.05
CA PHE A 80 1.65 -12.27 -9.60
C PHE A 80 2.38 -11.08 -8.96
N ALA A 81 3.61 -10.79 -9.38
CA ALA A 81 4.37 -9.64 -8.87
C ALA A 81 3.68 -8.28 -9.18
N PHE A 82 3.14 -8.11 -10.40
CA PHE A 82 2.34 -6.93 -10.74
C PHE A 82 1.05 -6.83 -9.93
N TYR A 83 0.39 -7.96 -9.70
CA TYR A 83 -0.81 -8.00 -8.87
C TYR A 83 -0.53 -7.54 -7.43
N ILE A 84 0.52 -8.08 -6.79
CA ILE A 84 0.96 -7.63 -5.46
C ILE A 84 1.22 -6.12 -5.48
N LEU A 85 1.97 -5.64 -6.48
CA LEU A 85 2.33 -4.23 -6.60
C LEU A 85 1.09 -3.33 -6.67
N PHE A 86 0.14 -3.62 -7.56
CA PHE A 86 -1.06 -2.80 -7.74
C PHE A 86 -2.02 -2.90 -6.55
N LYS A 87 -2.17 -4.08 -5.95
CA LYS A 87 -2.97 -4.28 -4.74
C LYS A 87 -2.42 -3.46 -3.58
N CYS A 88 -1.11 -3.52 -3.33
CA CYS A 88 -0.44 -2.75 -2.30
C CYS A 88 -0.51 -1.25 -2.56
N LEU A 89 -0.34 -0.81 -3.81
CA LEU A 89 -0.45 0.59 -4.20
C LEU A 89 -1.87 1.14 -3.94
N SER A 90 -2.91 0.39 -4.34
CA SER A 90 -4.30 0.78 -4.08
C SER A 90 -4.59 0.91 -2.58
N ARG A 91 -4.14 -0.07 -1.79
CA ARG A 91 -4.29 -0.05 -0.33
C ARG A 91 -3.56 1.10 0.34
N ASP A 92 -2.28 1.29 0.03
CA ASP A 92 -1.44 2.28 0.72
C ASP A 92 -1.83 3.70 0.31
N SER A 93 -2.22 3.92 -0.95
CA SER A 93 -2.77 5.20 -1.39
C SER A 93 -4.10 5.54 -0.73
N HIS A 94 -4.97 4.55 -0.46
CA HIS A 94 -6.20 4.75 0.31
C HIS A 94 -5.88 5.24 1.72
N LYS A 95 -4.92 4.59 2.40
CA LYS A 95 -4.46 5.01 3.74
C LYS A 95 -3.92 6.45 3.73
N LEU A 96 -3.11 6.80 2.74
CA LEU A 96 -2.58 8.17 2.61
C LEU A 96 -3.68 9.21 2.34
N ASP A 97 -4.67 8.88 1.51
CA ASP A 97 -5.82 9.74 1.23
C ASP A 97 -6.64 10.01 2.51
N MET A 98 -6.90 8.95 3.30
CA MET A 98 -7.55 9.03 4.61
C MET A 98 -6.77 9.90 5.59
N TYR A 99 -5.45 9.69 5.74
CA TYR A 99 -4.62 10.51 6.63
C TYR A 99 -4.58 11.97 6.20
N THR A 100 -4.52 12.24 4.89
CA THR A 100 -4.53 13.61 4.36
C THR A 100 -5.85 14.32 4.72
N LYS A 101 -6.99 13.63 4.60
CA LYS A 101 -8.30 14.16 5.00
C LYS A 101 -8.35 14.46 6.50
N ILE A 102 -7.88 13.54 7.35
CA ILE A 102 -7.81 13.73 8.81
C ILE A 102 -6.95 14.94 9.17
N LEU A 103 -5.80 15.11 8.50
CA LEU A 103 -4.94 16.27 8.71
C LEU A 103 -5.61 17.58 8.32
N ALA A 104 -6.24 17.62 7.15
CA ALA A 104 -6.92 18.80 6.65
C ALA A 104 -8.00 19.24 7.65
N CYS A 105 -8.86 18.30 8.07
CA CYS A 105 -9.90 18.44 9.08
C CYS A 105 -9.36 19.06 10.39
N ARG A 106 -8.25 18.52 10.92
CA ARG A 106 -7.60 19.03 12.14
C ARG A 106 -6.93 20.40 11.97
N SER A 107 -6.53 20.77 10.75
CA SER A 107 -5.86 22.04 10.48
C SER A 107 -6.83 23.19 10.25
N SER A 108 -8.07 22.90 9.85
CA SER A 108 -9.13 23.88 9.60
C SER A 108 -10.15 23.99 10.73
N ASP A 109 -10.09 23.15 11.77
CA ASP A 109 -11.13 22.95 12.79
C ASP A 109 -12.53 22.61 12.21
N GLU A 110 -12.58 22.21 10.93
CA GLU A 110 -13.78 21.81 10.20
C GLU A 110 -13.75 20.29 10.01
N CYS A 111 -14.20 19.62 11.06
CA CYS A 111 -14.62 18.23 11.10
C CYS A 111 -16.13 18.20 11.44
#